data_AF-A0A268EQQ9-F1
#
_entry.id   AF-A0A268EQQ9-F1
#
_cell.length_a   1.000
_cell.length_b   1.000
_cell.length_c   1.000
_cell.angle_alpha   90.00
_cell.angle_beta   90.00
_cell.angle_gamma   90.00
#
_symmetry.space_group_name_H-M   'P 1'
#
loop_
_entity.id
_entity.type
_entity.pdbx_description
1 polymer ?
#
loop_
_entity_poly.entity_id
_entity_poly.type
_entity_poly.pdbx_seq_one_letter_code
_entity_poly.pdbx_strand_id
1 'polypeptide(L)'
;MSARRTSWTTLLLSSLLVAGMVLAGCQSKDAGSGQEQGQELQSPAGEQQENTIPEGEAGADDVPSDPVMAKRTENALQATVKEEGGKQVVINAEAIPVVVNKQRSLPDGYAPSDLVEPNVPFSFDEAHEKRHMRREAAEALEELFAAAQADGIELRAVSGYRSYERQKVIYENNVRTKGEEEASRVSAVPGTSEHQTGLAIDVSSPSVGNALEEVFGRSAEGRWLAEHAAAFGFIIRYPEGKEGITGYVYEPWHIRYVGKDLAPDIADSGLTLEEYFDESNIKL
;
A
#
# COMPACT_ATOMS: atom_id res chain seq x y z
N MET A 1 -15.25 30.79 -58.70
CA MET A 1 -16.56 30.80 -57.99
C MET A 1 -16.25 30.67 -56.51
N SER A 2 -15.99 31.80 -55.86
CA SER A 2 -16.91 32.55 -54.99
C SER A 2 -17.03 31.94 -53.59
N ALA A 3 -16.60 32.73 -52.62
CA ALA A 3 -16.51 32.47 -51.20
C ALA A 3 -17.88 32.36 -50.51
N ARG A 4 -17.89 31.87 -49.27
CA ARG A 4 -18.50 32.60 -48.14
C ARG A 4 -18.02 32.06 -46.78
N ARG A 5 -17.41 32.99 -46.05
CA ARG A 5 -17.22 32.98 -44.59
C ARG A 5 -18.55 33.34 -43.94
N THR A 6 -18.80 32.85 -42.72
CA THR A 6 -19.63 33.54 -41.74
C THR A 6 -19.04 33.40 -40.35
N SER A 7 -18.45 34.51 -39.89
CA SER A 7 -18.16 34.86 -38.50
C SER A 7 -19.47 35.23 -37.81
N TRP A 8 -19.66 34.81 -36.55
CA TRP A 8 -20.66 35.40 -35.65
C TRP A 8 -19.94 35.93 -34.40
N THR A 9 -20.12 37.22 -34.20
CA THR A 9 -19.58 38.11 -33.18
C THR A 9 -20.39 38.05 -31.86
N THR A 10 -19.65 38.01 -30.75
CA THR A 10 -19.85 38.67 -29.42
C THR A 10 -21.25 38.98 -28.89
N LEU A 11 -21.50 38.59 -27.63
CA LEU A 11 -22.15 39.45 -26.64
C LEU A 11 -21.43 39.37 -25.29
N LEU A 12 -20.83 40.51 -24.88
CA LEU A 12 -20.45 40.83 -23.51
C LEU A 12 -21.69 41.36 -22.78
N LEU A 13 -21.94 40.91 -21.56
CA LEU A 13 -22.68 41.71 -20.58
C LEU A 13 -22.04 41.60 -19.20
N SER A 14 -21.78 42.76 -18.66
CA SER A 14 -21.06 43.07 -17.43
C SER A 14 -21.99 43.26 -16.23
N SER A 15 -21.38 43.06 -15.05
CA SER A 15 -21.60 43.74 -13.76
C SER A 15 -22.92 43.54 -13.00
N LEU A 16 -22.80 43.09 -11.73
CA LEU A 16 -23.13 43.95 -10.57
C LEU A 16 -22.51 43.41 -9.26
N LEU A 17 -21.70 44.26 -8.63
CA LEU A 17 -21.24 44.18 -7.24
C LEU A 17 -22.41 44.40 -6.29
N VAL A 18 -22.43 43.70 -5.15
CA VAL A 18 -22.90 44.27 -3.88
C VAL A 18 -21.90 43.92 -2.78
N ALA A 19 -21.16 44.93 -2.34
CA ALA A 19 -20.44 44.96 -1.07
C ALA A 19 -21.36 45.58 -0.01
N GLY A 20 -21.42 44.97 1.17
CA GLY A 20 -22.10 45.50 2.34
C GLY A 20 -21.21 45.36 3.57
N MET A 21 -20.35 46.36 3.79
CA MET A 21 -19.76 46.66 5.10
C MET A 21 -20.74 47.54 5.87
N VAL A 22 -21.04 47.19 7.14
CA VAL A 22 -21.41 48.18 8.16
C VAL A 22 -20.55 47.93 9.39
N LEU A 23 -19.88 49.01 9.79
CA LEU A 23 -18.95 49.14 10.90
C LEU A 23 -19.67 49.43 12.23
N ALA A 24 -19.01 48.95 13.30
CA ALA A 24 -18.74 49.59 14.59
C ALA A 24 -19.89 50.00 15.54
N GLY A 25 -19.77 49.51 16.77
CA GLY A 25 -20.32 50.12 17.98
C GLY A 25 -19.60 49.57 19.23
N CYS A 26 -18.75 50.39 19.84
CA CYS A 26 -18.01 50.09 21.07
C CYS A 26 -18.81 50.45 22.35
N GLN A 27 -18.31 49.90 23.47
CA GLN A 27 -18.21 50.50 24.83
C GLN A 27 -19.19 50.11 25.97
N SER A 28 -18.59 49.39 26.93
CA SER A 28 -18.51 49.59 28.41
C SER A 28 -19.74 49.62 29.33
N LYS A 29 -19.71 48.66 30.29
CA LYS A 29 -19.90 48.73 31.77
C LYS A 29 -20.74 49.88 32.37
N ASP A 30 -21.76 49.57 33.17
CA ASP A 30 -21.65 49.42 34.66
C ASP A 30 -23.00 49.12 35.36
N ALA A 31 -22.88 48.48 36.54
CA ALA A 31 -23.78 48.43 37.74
C ALA A 31 -25.22 47.88 37.62
N GLY A 32 -25.78 47.11 38.57
CA GLY A 32 -25.32 46.64 39.88
C GLY A 32 -26.48 46.01 40.69
N SER A 33 -26.16 45.63 41.94
CA SER A 33 -27.01 45.37 43.12
C SER A 33 -27.00 43.93 43.66
N GLY A 34 -26.59 43.80 44.93
CA GLY A 34 -26.66 42.55 45.70
C GLY A 34 -25.67 42.43 46.87
N GLN A 35 -25.86 43.29 47.88
CA GLN A 35 -25.24 43.45 49.22
C GLN A 35 -24.38 42.35 49.87
N GLU A 36 -23.34 42.84 50.58
CA GLU A 36 -22.53 42.20 51.63
C GLU A 36 -23.26 41.98 52.97
N GLN A 37 -22.81 40.95 53.71
CA GLN A 37 -22.52 40.85 55.16
C GLN A 37 -22.25 39.34 55.45
N GLY A 38 -21.15 38.84 55.99
CA GLY A 38 -20.16 39.37 56.92
C GLY A 38 -20.36 38.74 58.30
N GLN A 39 -19.71 37.61 58.62
CA GLN A 39 -19.31 37.26 59.99
C GLN A 39 -18.34 36.07 60.11
N GLU A 40 -17.39 36.26 61.02
CA GLU A 40 -16.17 35.48 61.32
C GLU A 40 -16.35 34.23 62.20
N LEU A 41 -15.38 33.32 62.04
CA LEU A 41 -14.65 32.49 63.02
C LEU A 41 -15.40 31.47 63.91
N GLN A 42 -14.98 30.21 63.78
CA GLN A 42 -14.34 29.43 64.86
C GLN A 42 -13.78 28.08 64.33
N SER A 43 -12.51 27.80 64.62
CA SER A 43 -11.94 26.44 64.69
C SER A 43 -11.78 26.06 66.17
N PRO A 44 -11.69 24.76 66.54
CA PRO A 44 -10.34 24.17 66.66
C PRO A 44 -10.22 22.64 66.42
N ALA A 45 -9.00 22.27 66.00
CA ALA A 45 -8.10 21.19 66.48
C ALA A 45 -8.45 19.68 66.40
N GLY A 46 -7.44 18.92 65.94
CA GLY A 46 -7.20 17.47 66.12
C GLY A 46 -6.55 16.81 64.88
N GLU A 47 -5.23 16.90 64.64
CA GLU A 47 -4.18 15.88 64.99
C GLU A 47 -4.52 14.47 64.44
N GLN A 48 -3.76 13.77 63.58
CA GLN A 48 -2.31 13.56 63.46
C GLN A 48 -1.87 13.15 62.03
N GLN A 49 -0.58 13.33 61.81
CA GLN A 49 0.25 13.13 60.63
C GLN A 49 0.83 11.70 60.60
N GLU A 50 0.88 11.06 59.43
CA GLU A 50 2.01 10.16 59.12
C GLU A 50 2.29 10.19 57.61
N ASN A 51 3.58 10.35 57.30
CA ASN A 51 4.12 10.61 55.98
C ASN A 51 5.22 9.55 55.76
N THR A 52 5.03 8.64 54.80
CA THR A 52 6.10 7.78 54.27
C THR A 52 5.85 7.51 52.77
N ILE A 53 6.82 7.93 51.95
CA ILE A 53 7.07 7.57 50.52
C ILE A 53 8.16 6.49 50.59
N PRO A 54 8.21 5.38 49.78
CA PRO A 54 8.47 5.48 48.34
C PRO A 54 8.03 4.34 47.38
N GLU A 55 8.17 4.65 46.08
CA GLU A 55 8.37 3.74 44.93
C GLU A 55 7.22 2.83 44.48
N GLY A 56 6.93 2.86 43.16
CA GLY A 56 6.32 1.71 42.49
C GLY A 56 5.31 2.02 41.40
N GLU A 57 5.76 1.82 40.17
CA GLU A 57 5.04 1.15 39.08
C GLU A 57 4.28 1.96 38.02
N ALA A 58 4.87 1.86 36.83
CA ALA A 58 4.31 2.05 35.51
C ALA A 58 2.87 1.53 35.37
N GLY A 59 1.99 2.40 34.88
CA GLY A 59 0.86 1.99 34.05
C GLY A 59 1.15 2.50 32.65
N ALA A 60 1.80 1.68 31.81
CA ALA A 60 1.71 1.86 30.38
C ALA A 60 0.27 1.54 30.00
N ASP A 61 -0.40 2.50 29.36
CA ASP A 61 -1.77 2.39 28.90
C ASP A 61 -1.95 1.12 28.04
N ASP A 62 -2.79 0.22 28.53
CA ASP A 62 -3.25 -0.98 27.84
C ASP A 62 -4.29 -0.55 26.78
N VAL A 63 -3.81 0.11 25.73
CA VAL A 63 -4.58 0.34 24.50
C VAL A 63 -4.63 -1.01 23.79
N PRO A 64 -5.82 -1.57 23.46
CA PRO A 64 -5.90 -2.75 22.61
C PRO A 64 -5.15 -2.43 21.31
N SER A 65 -4.03 -3.09 21.07
CA SER A 65 -3.27 -2.88 19.84
C SER A 65 -4.15 -3.35 18.69
N ASP A 66 -4.57 -2.42 17.84
CA ASP A 66 -5.21 -2.74 16.56
C ASP A 66 -4.32 -3.79 15.86
N PRO A 67 -4.83 -5.01 15.57
CA PRO A 67 -4.03 -6.08 14.96
C PRO A 67 -3.35 -5.66 13.66
N VAL A 68 -3.97 -4.77 12.88
CA VAL A 68 -3.40 -4.22 11.65
C VAL A 68 -2.21 -3.32 12.00
N MET A 69 -2.35 -2.42 12.98
CA MET A 69 -1.26 -1.55 13.43
C MET A 69 -0.10 -2.32 14.05
N ALA A 70 -0.38 -3.39 14.80
CA ALA A 70 0.65 -4.28 15.32
C ALA A 70 1.44 -4.94 14.18
N LYS A 71 0.75 -5.48 13.18
CA LYS A 71 1.38 -6.07 11.98
C LYS A 71 2.18 -5.05 11.16
N ARG A 72 1.67 -3.83 11.00
CA ARG A 72 2.40 -2.72 10.36
C ARG A 72 3.69 -2.41 11.09
N THR A 73 3.63 -2.25 12.42
CA THR A 73 4.79 -1.93 13.25
C THR A 73 5.84 -3.03 13.22
N GLU A 74 5.42 -4.30 13.35
CA GLU A 74 6.33 -5.46 13.28
C GLU A 74 7.02 -5.57 11.91
N ASN A 75 6.33 -5.18 10.85
CA ASN A 75 6.82 -5.28 9.48
C ASN A 75 7.31 -3.94 8.91
N ALA A 76 7.58 -2.96 9.77
CA ALA A 76 8.09 -1.67 9.34
C ALA A 76 9.41 -1.83 8.59
N LEU A 77 9.63 -1.03 7.54
CA LEU A 77 10.78 -1.21 6.64
C LEU A 77 12.12 -1.12 7.39
N GLN A 78 12.23 -0.17 8.32
CA GLN A 78 13.42 0.11 9.11
C GLN A 78 13.71 -1.00 10.13
N ALA A 79 12.66 -1.66 10.65
CA ALA A 79 12.79 -2.77 11.61
C ALA A 79 13.15 -4.11 10.94
N THR A 80 12.87 -4.26 9.65
CA THR A 80 12.92 -5.55 8.93
C THR A 80 14.09 -5.66 7.96
N VAL A 81 15.14 -4.86 8.14
CA VAL A 81 16.29 -4.82 7.24
C VAL A 81 17.61 -4.83 8.00
N LYS A 82 18.63 -5.42 7.38
CA LYS A 82 20.02 -5.29 7.78
C LYS A 82 20.86 -4.85 6.59
N GLU A 83 21.95 -4.15 6.86
CA GLU A 83 22.94 -3.81 5.83
C GLU A 83 23.97 -4.93 5.67
N GLU A 84 24.13 -5.44 4.46
CA GLU A 84 25.10 -6.48 4.13
C GLU A 84 25.73 -6.20 2.77
N GLY A 85 27.05 -5.95 2.74
CA GLY A 85 27.77 -5.67 1.49
C GLY A 85 27.29 -4.42 0.74
N GLY A 86 26.74 -3.42 1.45
CA GLY A 86 26.16 -2.22 0.86
C GLY A 86 24.77 -2.42 0.25
N LYS A 87 24.08 -3.51 0.62
CA LYS A 87 22.70 -3.81 0.24
C LYS A 87 21.83 -3.93 1.48
N GLN A 88 20.58 -3.48 1.35
CA GLN A 88 19.53 -3.72 2.33
C GLN A 88 18.98 -5.13 2.13
N VAL A 89 19.25 -6.03 3.07
CA VAL A 89 18.76 -7.41 3.06
C VAL A 89 17.63 -7.54 4.08
N VAL A 90 16.48 -8.04 3.64
CA VAL A 90 15.33 -8.27 4.54
C VAL A 90 15.63 -9.41 5.52
N ILE A 91 15.24 -9.25 6.79
CA ILE A 91 15.44 -10.26 7.84
C ILE A 91 14.18 -11.09 8.12
N ASN A 92 13.04 -10.70 7.56
CA ASN A 92 11.74 -11.33 7.71
C ASN A 92 11.26 -11.97 6.38
N ALA A 93 12.16 -12.63 5.65
CA ALA A 93 11.87 -13.14 4.30
C ALA A 93 10.65 -14.06 4.18
N GLU A 94 10.29 -14.76 5.27
CA GLU A 94 9.11 -15.64 5.32
C GLU A 94 7.79 -14.91 5.65
N ALA A 95 7.84 -13.64 6.06
CA ALA A 95 6.66 -12.87 6.40
C ALA A 95 5.82 -12.59 5.15
N ILE A 96 4.51 -12.83 5.22
CA ILE A 96 3.56 -12.48 4.15
C ILE A 96 3.69 -11.00 3.71
N PRO A 97 3.80 -10.01 4.61
CA PRO A 97 3.98 -8.62 4.22
C PRO A 97 5.42 -8.20 3.88
N VAL A 98 6.38 -9.13 3.68
CA VAL A 98 7.78 -8.78 3.38
C VAL A 98 7.89 -7.80 2.21
N VAL A 99 8.59 -6.69 2.37
CA VAL A 99 8.78 -5.71 1.30
C VAL A 99 10.13 -5.95 0.60
N VAL A 100 10.04 -6.44 -0.63
CA VAL A 100 11.16 -6.63 -1.56
C VAL A 100 10.99 -5.63 -2.70
N ASN A 101 12.05 -4.90 -3.04
CA ASN A 101 12.05 -3.90 -4.11
C ASN A 101 13.49 -3.65 -4.60
N LYS A 102 13.69 -2.64 -5.45
CA LYS A 102 15.00 -2.31 -6.06
C LYS A 102 16.12 -2.11 -5.03
N GLN A 103 15.79 -1.69 -3.81
CA GLN A 103 16.73 -1.41 -2.73
C GLN A 103 16.84 -2.59 -1.75
N ARG A 104 15.72 -3.28 -1.49
CA ARG A 104 15.59 -4.33 -0.47
C ARG A 104 15.59 -5.72 -1.09
N SER A 105 16.65 -6.48 -0.85
CA SER A 105 16.80 -7.84 -1.38
C SER A 105 16.41 -8.92 -0.36
N LEU A 106 15.99 -10.07 -0.89
CA LEU A 106 15.92 -11.33 -0.16
C LEU A 106 17.34 -11.80 0.25
N PRO A 107 17.46 -12.58 1.33
CA PRO A 107 18.73 -13.19 1.71
C PRO A 107 19.17 -14.23 0.70
N ASP A 108 20.48 -14.45 0.60
CA ASP A 108 21.08 -15.44 -0.29
C ASP A 108 20.51 -16.84 -0.02
N GLY A 109 20.17 -17.55 -1.09
CA GLY A 109 19.60 -18.90 -1.03
C GLY A 109 18.13 -18.97 -0.61
N TYR A 110 17.45 -17.84 -0.43
CA TYR A 110 16.02 -17.84 -0.11
C TYR A 110 15.19 -18.47 -1.24
N ALA A 111 14.41 -19.48 -0.85
CA ALA A 111 13.34 -20.06 -1.63
C ALA A 111 12.21 -20.49 -0.67
N PRO A 112 10.94 -20.14 -0.93
CA PRO A 112 9.84 -20.54 -0.06
C PRO A 112 9.70 -22.06 -0.02
N SER A 113 9.40 -22.61 1.15
CA SER A 113 9.26 -24.06 1.35
C SER A 113 7.85 -24.60 1.09
N ASP A 114 6.87 -23.71 0.92
CA ASP A 114 5.44 -23.99 0.84
C ASP A 114 4.84 -23.68 -0.54
N LEU A 115 5.66 -23.72 -1.59
CA LEU A 115 5.21 -23.50 -2.97
C LEU A 115 4.25 -24.58 -3.46
N VAL A 116 3.15 -24.16 -4.06
CA VAL A 116 2.13 -25.01 -4.71
C VAL A 116 1.66 -24.38 -6.01
N GLU A 117 1.11 -25.19 -6.90
CA GLU A 117 0.40 -24.71 -8.08
C GLU A 117 -1.07 -24.42 -7.70
N PRO A 118 -1.55 -23.17 -7.81
CA PRO A 118 -2.95 -22.85 -7.59
C PRO A 118 -3.81 -23.47 -8.69
N ASN A 119 -5.01 -23.92 -8.33
CA ASN A 119 -6.00 -24.48 -9.24
C ASN A 119 -6.76 -23.36 -9.99
N VAL A 120 -6.03 -22.60 -10.80
CA VAL A 120 -6.57 -21.54 -11.66
C VAL A 120 -6.11 -21.72 -13.12
N PRO A 121 -6.85 -21.20 -14.11
CA PRO A 121 -6.41 -21.24 -15.49
C PRO A 121 -5.15 -20.40 -15.71
N PHE A 122 -4.09 -21.02 -16.25
CA PHE A 122 -2.90 -20.33 -16.71
C PHE A 122 -2.98 -19.99 -18.21
N SER A 123 -2.17 -19.05 -18.68
CA SER A 123 -2.05 -18.73 -20.12
C SER A 123 -1.24 -19.75 -20.92
N PHE A 124 -0.81 -20.85 -20.30
CA PHE A 124 0.02 -21.91 -20.84
C PHE A 124 -0.16 -23.20 -20.02
N ASP A 125 0.15 -24.36 -20.61
CA ASP A 125 -0.14 -25.68 -20.01
C ASP A 125 1.10 -26.37 -19.44
N GLU A 126 2.30 -25.94 -19.83
CA GLU A 126 3.55 -26.60 -19.45
C GLU A 126 3.87 -26.42 -17.95
N ALA A 127 4.29 -27.50 -17.31
CA ALA A 127 4.79 -27.46 -15.94
C ALA A 127 6.01 -26.52 -15.84
N HIS A 128 5.93 -25.52 -14.96
CA HIS A 128 6.96 -24.50 -14.82
C HIS A 128 6.92 -23.87 -13.41
N GLU A 129 8.07 -23.43 -12.88
CA GLU A 129 8.15 -22.70 -11.60
C GLU A 129 7.18 -21.50 -11.51
N LYS A 130 6.89 -20.84 -12.64
CA LYS A 130 5.98 -19.68 -12.72
C LYS A 130 4.51 -20.05 -12.56
N ARG A 131 4.19 -21.34 -12.43
CA ARG A 131 2.87 -21.81 -12.00
C ARG A 131 2.75 -21.89 -10.49
N HIS A 132 3.81 -21.64 -9.73
CA HIS A 132 3.78 -21.82 -8.28
C HIS A 132 3.59 -20.49 -7.54
N MET A 133 2.97 -20.56 -6.38
CA MET A 133 2.90 -19.51 -5.36
C MET A 133 3.02 -20.15 -3.99
N ARG A 134 3.30 -19.36 -2.95
CA ARG A 134 3.16 -19.83 -1.57
C ARG A 134 1.70 -20.24 -1.34
N ARG A 135 1.49 -21.33 -0.59
CA ARG A 135 0.18 -21.96 -0.39
C ARG A 135 -0.93 -20.98 -0.02
N GLU A 136 -0.70 -20.09 0.95
CA GLU A 136 -1.72 -19.13 1.37
C GLU A 136 -2.14 -18.18 0.23
N ALA A 137 -1.17 -17.69 -0.54
CA ALA A 137 -1.45 -16.83 -1.69
C ALA A 137 -2.10 -17.62 -2.83
N ALA A 138 -1.75 -18.89 -3.03
CA ALA A 138 -2.37 -19.77 -4.02
C ALA A 138 -3.85 -19.99 -3.73
N GLU A 139 -4.20 -20.32 -2.48
CA GLU A 139 -5.58 -20.52 -2.03
C GLU A 139 -6.40 -19.22 -2.18
N ALA A 140 -5.81 -18.07 -1.81
CA ALA A 140 -6.44 -16.78 -2.02
C ALA A 140 -6.65 -16.43 -3.50
N LEU A 141 -5.73 -16.82 -4.37
CA LEU A 141 -5.85 -16.61 -5.82
C LEU A 141 -7.00 -17.44 -6.41
N GLU A 142 -7.17 -18.68 -5.94
CA GLU A 142 -8.29 -19.54 -6.34
C GLU A 142 -9.64 -18.91 -6.00
N GLU A 143 -9.76 -18.33 -4.80
CA GLU A 143 -10.97 -17.59 -4.40
C GLU A 143 -11.21 -16.36 -5.29
N LEU A 144 -10.16 -15.59 -5.58
CA LEU A 144 -10.23 -14.41 -6.44
C LEU A 144 -10.70 -14.80 -7.85
N PHE A 145 -10.14 -15.86 -8.44
CA PHE A 145 -10.49 -16.31 -9.78
C PHE A 145 -11.91 -16.89 -9.83
N ALA A 146 -12.34 -17.59 -8.77
CA ALA A 146 -13.71 -18.08 -8.66
C ALA A 146 -14.73 -16.91 -8.60
N ALA A 147 -14.41 -15.85 -7.85
CA ALA A 147 -15.23 -14.65 -7.79
C ALA A 147 -15.28 -13.92 -9.14
N ALA A 148 -14.13 -13.79 -9.81
CA ALA A 148 -14.06 -13.22 -11.16
C ALA A 148 -14.97 -14.00 -12.13
N GLN A 149 -14.87 -15.32 -12.11
CA GLN A 149 -15.69 -16.20 -12.95
C GLN A 149 -17.19 -16.03 -12.66
N ALA A 150 -17.58 -15.90 -11.39
CA ALA A 150 -18.97 -15.68 -10.99
C ALA A 150 -19.53 -14.37 -11.57
N ASP A 151 -18.68 -13.35 -11.72
CA ASP A 151 -19.02 -12.06 -12.33
C ASP A 151 -18.86 -12.05 -13.86
N GLY A 152 -18.55 -13.20 -14.47
CA GLY A 152 -18.34 -13.32 -15.92
C GLY A 152 -17.00 -12.76 -16.40
N ILE A 153 -16.04 -12.59 -15.49
CA ILE A 153 -14.68 -12.10 -15.76
C ILE A 153 -13.74 -13.31 -15.94
N GLU A 154 -13.11 -13.39 -17.11
CA GLU A 154 -12.13 -14.45 -17.40
C GLU A 154 -10.70 -13.95 -17.18
N LEU A 155 -10.07 -14.44 -16.11
CA LEU A 155 -8.66 -14.19 -15.80
C LEU A 155 -7.78 -15.38 -16.20
N ARG A 156 -6.51 -15.08 -16.47
CA ARG A 156 -5.42 -16.05 -16.66
C ARG A 156 -4.23 -15.67 -15.80
N ALA A 157 -3.74 -16.63 -15.02
CA ALA A 157 -2.43 -16.51 -14.38
C ALA A 157 -1.32 -16.64 -15.44
N VAL A 158 -0.28 -15.82 -15.36
CA VAL A 158 0.79 -15.74 -16.38
C VAL A 158 2.15 -16.08 -15.81
N SER A 159 2.48 -15.53 -14.62
CA SER A 159 3.79 -15.73 -13.99
C SER A 159 3.74 -15.46 -12.48
N GLY A 160 3.80 -16.53 -11.69
CA GLY A 160 3.95 -16.52 -10.23
C GLY A 160 5.42 -16.59 -9.81
N TYR A 161 5.80 -17.64 -9.08
CA TYR A 161 7.14 -17.79 -8.50
C TYR A 161 8.26 -17.81 -9.55
N ARG A 162 9.37 -17.16 -9.19
CA ARG A 162 10.58 -17.12 -10.00
C ARG A 162 11.80 -17.21 -9.09
N SER A 163 12.56 -18.29 -9.23
CA SER A 163 13.79 -18.50 -8.48
C SER A 163 14.84 -17.40 -8.72
N TYR A 164 15.76 -17.28 -7.75
CA TYR A 164 16.92 -16.39 -7.87
C TYR A 164 17.73 -16.69 -9.14
N GLU A 165 18.00 -17.97 -9.41
CA GLU A 165 18.77 -18.44 -10.56
C GLU A 165 18.10 -18.03 -11.87
N ARG A 166 16.77 -18.15 -11.95
CA ARG A 166 16.02 -17.71 -13.12
C ARG A 166 16.08 -16.20 -13.28
N GLN A 167 15.89 -15.44 -12.20
CA GLN A 167 15.98 -13.98 -12.24
C GLN A 167 17.39 -13.53 -12.67
N LYS A 168 18.44 -14.24 -12.25
CA LYS A 168 19.82 -14.01 -12.68
C LYS A 168 19.99 -14.19 -14.19
N VAL A 169 19.49 -15.28 -14.75
CA VAL A 169 19.53 -15.51 -16.21
C VAL A 169 18.80 -14.40 -16.98
N ILE A 170 17.63 -13.97 -16.50
CA ILE A 170 16.86 -12.88 -17.11
C ILE A 170 17.64 -11.57 -17.05
N TYR A 171 18.16 -11.21 -15.89
CA TYR A 171 18.91 -9.99 -15.67
C TYR A 171 20.19 -9.96 -16.53
N GLU A 172 20.99 -11.01 -16.52
CA GLU A 172 22.21 -11.10 -17.34
C GLU A 172 21.91 -11.00 -18.85
N ASN A 173 20.81 -11.58 -19.31
CA ASN A 173 20.37 -11.42 -20.69
C ASN A 173 19.97 -9.97 -21.02
N ASN A 174 19.28 -9.29 -20.10
CA ASN A 174 18.93 -7.88 -20.26
C ASN A 174 20.17 -6.99 -20.27
N VAL A 175 21.13 -7.22 -19.37
CA VAL A 175 22.42 -6.50 -19.37
C VAL A 175 23.15 -6.68 -20.69
N ARG A 176 23.22 -7.93 -21.20
CA ARG A 176 23.88 -8.23 -22.48
C ARG A 176 23.22 -7.54 -23.67
N THR A 177 21.90 -7.37 -23.65
CA THR A 177 21.14 -6.87 -24.81
C THR A 177 20.85 -5.37 -24.76
N LYS A 178 20.76 -4.78 -23.56
CA LYS A 178 20.35 -3.37 -23.34
C LYS A 178 21.38 -2.54 -22.58
N GLY A 179 22.39 -3.15 -21.97
CA GLY A 179 23.29 -2.50 -21.03
C GLY A 179 22.76 -2.54 -19.59
N GLU A 180 23.66 -2.34 -18.62
CA GLU A 180 23.36 -2.51 -17.19
C GLU A 180 22.38 -1.48 -16.63
N GLU A 181 22.51 -0.22 -17.04
CA GLU A 181 21.65 0.88 -16.59
C GLU A 181 20.19 0.63 -17.01
N GLU A 182 19.96 0.35 -18.29
CA GLU A 182 18.61 0.07 -18.80
C GLU A 182 18.05 -1.25 -18.26
N ALA A 183 18.90 -2.28 -18.09
CA ALA A 183 18.48 -3.54 -17.49
C ALA A 183 18.01 -3.35 -16.04
N SER A 184 18.71 -2.53 -15.24
CA SER A 184 18.36 -2.23 -13.85
C SER A 184 17.06 -1.44 -13.74
N ARG A 185 16.75 -0.61 -14.74
CA ARG A 185 15.49 0.12 -14.83
C ARG A 185 14.31 -0.83 -15.04
N VAL A 186 14.39 -1.69 -16.05
CA VAL A 186 13.25 -2.52 -16.50
C VAL A 186 13.20 -3.93 -15.92
N SER A 187 14.21 -4.36 -15.16
CA SER A 187 14.28 -5.68 -14.55
C SER A 187 14.74 -5.58 -13.10
N ALA A 188 14.19 -6.43 -12.24
CA ALA A 188 14.75 -6.63 -10.91
C ALA A 188 16.17 -7.23 -11.01
N VAL A 189 17.07 -6.74 -10.17
CA VAL A 189 18.35 -7.41 -9.89
C VAL A 189 18.02 -8.72 -9.15
N PRO A 190 18.78 -9.81 -9.33
CA PRO A 190 18.55 -11.05 -8.59
C PRO A 190 18.49 -10.80 -7.07
N GLY A 191 17.49 -11.39 -6.40
CA GLY A 191 17.20 -11.14 -4.99
C GLY A 191 16.24 -9.96 -4.74
N THR A 192 15.98 -9.09 -5.72
CA THR A 192 15.08 -7.91 -5.58
C THR A 192 13.75 -8.05 -6.31
N SER A 193 13.44 -9.25 -6.81
CA SER A 193 12.18 -9.54 -7.49
C SER A 193 11.16 -10.08 -6.50
N GLU A 194 9.98 -9.46 -6.43
CA GLU A 194 8.90 -9.98 -5.59
C GLU A 194 8.45 -11.38 -6.02
N HIS A 195 8.59 -11.78 -7.28
CA HIS A 195 8.25 -13.15 -7.71
C HIS A 195 9.06 -14.22 -6.95
N GLN A 196 10.25 -13.90 -6.44
CA GLN A 196 11.04 -14.85 -5.65
C GLN A 196 10.41 -15.12 -4.26
N THR A 197 9.54 -14.23 -3.76
CA THR A 197 8.78 -14.46 -2.53
C THR A 197 7.71 -15.53 -2.69
N GLY A 198 7.29 -15.83 -3.93
CA GLY A 198 6.11 -16.65 -4.20
C GLY A 198 4.78 -15.99 -3.79
N LEU A 199 4.78 -14.71 -3.45
CA LEU A 199 3.60 -13.93 -3.05
C LEU A 199 3.11 -12.96 -4.15
N ALA A 200 3.86 -12.83 -5.24
CA ALA A 200 3.47 -12.05 -6.40
C ALA A 200 3.00 -12.95 -7.54
N ILE A 201 2.01 -12.49 -8.30
CA ILE A 201 1.60 -13.13 -9.55
C ILE A 201 1.16 -12.12 -10.60
N ASP A 202 1.59 -12.36 -11.82
CA ASP A 202 1.11 -11.66 -13.01
C ASP A 202 -0.19 -12.30 -13.48
N VAL A 203 -1.24 -11.49 -13.62
CA VAL A 203 -2.57 -11.88 -14.10
C VAL A 203 -2.92 -11.09 -15.35
N SER A 204 -3.55 -11.74 -16.33
CA SER A 204 -4.07 -11.10 -17.53
C SER A 204 -5.41 -11.71 -17.93
N SER A 205 -5.86 -11.48 -19.16
CA SER A 205 -7.10 -12.04 -19.71
C SER A 205 -6.96 -12.38 -21.19
N PRO A 206 -7.68 -13.39 -21.71
CA PRO A 206 -7.73 -13.67 -23.14
C PRO A 206 -8.23 -12.48 -23.98
N SER A 207 -9.04 -11.58 -23.40
CA SER A 207 -9.57 -10.39 -24.08
C SER A 207 -8.48 -9.41 -24.54
N VAL A 208 -7.32 -9.43 -23.87
CA VAL A 208 -6.12 -8.67 -24.23
C VAL A 208 -4.98 -9.58 -24.70
N GLY A 209 -5.29 -10.82 -25.11
CA GLY A 209 -4.31 -11.78 -25.59
C GLY A 209 -3.32 -12.27 -24.52
N ASN A 210 -3.73 -12.23 -23.24
CA ASN A 210 -2.88 -12.52 -22.08
C ASN A 210 -1.64 -11.61 -21.97
N ALA A 211 -1.68 -10.41 -22.55
CA ALA A 211 -0.59 -9.44 -22.48
C ALA A 211 -0.39 -8.91 -21.06
N LEU A 212 0.87 -8.78 -20.65
CA LEU A 212 1.30 -8.10 -19.42
C LEU A 212 1.69 -6.66 -19.77
N GLU A 213 0.68 -5.87 -20.11
CA GLU A 213 0.82 -4.49 -20.56
C GLU A 213 -0.30 -3.62 -19.97
N GLU A 214 -0.12 -2.30 -19.96
CA GLU A 214 -1.09 -1.34 -19.38
C GLU A 214 -2.49 -1.43 -20.02
N VAL A 215 -2.61 -2.01 -21.23
CA VAL A 215 -3.91 -2.30 -21.85
C VAL A 215 -4.79 -3.20 -20.99
N PHE A 216 -4.21 -4.09 -20.18
CA PHE A 216 -4.96 -4.94 -19.26
C PHE A 216 -5.73 -4.12 -18.23
N GLY A 217 -5.12 -3.09 -17.63
CA GLY A 217 -5.79 -2.19 -16.68
C GLY A 217 -6.98 -1.41 -17.29
N ARG A 218 -7.03 -1.31 -18.62
CA ARG A 218 -8.14 -0.68 -19.37
C ARG A 218 -9.19 -1.69 -19.84
N SER A 219 -8.99 -2.99 -19.65
CA SER A 219 -9.98 -4.02 -19.95
C SER A 219 -11.06 -4.10 -18.87
N ALA A 220 -12.12 -4.88 -19.08
CA ALA A 220 -13.12 -5.12 -18.04
C ALA A 220 -12.51 -5.92 -16.88
N GLU A 221 -11.67 -6.89 -17.22
CA GLU A 221 -11.02 -7.82 -16.30
C GLU A 221 -9.96 -7.13 -15.44
N GLY A 222 -9.12 -6.26 -16.00
CA GLY A 222 -8.15 -5.51 -15.21
C GLY A 222 -8.79 -4.48 -14.28
N ARG A 223 -9.90 -3.84 -14.70
CA ARG A 223 -10.69 -2.97 -13.81
C ARG A 223 -11.34 -3.74 -12.67
N TRP A 224 -11.95 -4.89 -12.99
CA TRP A 224 -12.54 -5.76 -11.97
C TRP A 224 -11.47 -6.22 -10.97
N LEU A 225 -10.30 -6.62 -11.46
CA LEU A 225 -9.19 -7.04 -10.60
C LEU A 225 -8.75 -5.92 -9.66
N ALA A 226 -8.57 -4.70 -10.17
CA ALA A 226 -8.17 -3.56 -9.35
C ALA A 226 -9.19 -3.20 -8.26
N GLU A 227 -10.48 -3.42 -8.50
CA GLU A 227 -11.56 -3.15 -7.54
C GLU A 227 -11.71 -4.27 -6.48
N HIS A 228 -11.45 -5.53 -6.85
CA HIS A 228 -11.78 -6.68 -6.00
C HIS A 228 -10.58 -7.36 -5.34
N ALA A 229 -9.35 -7.17 -5.84
CA ALA A 229 -8.16 -7.87 -5.37
C ALA A 229 -7.96 -7.77 -3.84
N ALA A 230 -8.22 -6.60 -3.25
CA ALA A 230 -8.02 -6.34 -1.83
C ALA A 230 -8.87 -7.25 -0.93
N ALA A 231 -10.10 -7.58 -1.35
CA ALA A 231 -10.97 -8.48 -0.62
C ALA A 231 -10.41 -9.90 -0.49
N PHE A 232 -9.48 -10.28 -1.37
CA PHE A 232 -8.81 -11.59 -1.38
C PHE A 232 -7.37 -11.51 -0.85
N GLY A 233 -6.94 -10.38 -0.28
CA GLY A 233 -5.59 -10.24 0.26
C GLY A 233 -4.53 -9.81 -0.75
N PHE A 234 -4.93 -9.38 -1.95
CA PHE A 234 -4.04 -8.90 -3.00
C PHE A 234 -4.14 -7.39 -3.19
N ILE A 235 -3.03 -6.76 -3.59
CA ILE A 235 -3.02 -5.36 -4.02
C ILE A 235 -2.47 -5.25 -5.45
N ILE A 236 -2.85 -4.18 -6.17
CA ILE A 236 -2.09 -3.75 -7.35
C ILE A 236 -0.77 -3.16 -6.86
N ARG A 237 0.33 -3.88 -7.06
CA ARG A 237 1.61 -3.57 -6.40
C ARG A 237 2.26 -2.27 -6.89
N TYR A 238 2.12 -2.01 -8.19
CA TYR A 238 2.72 -0.88 -8.88
C TYR A 238 1.64 -0.02 -9.52
N PRO A 239 0.99 0.87 -8.74
CA PRO A 239 -0.08 1.73 -9.22
C PRO A 239 0.44 2.90 -10.08
N GLU A 240 -0.45 3.48 -10.88
CA GLU A 240 -0.15 4.63 -11.75
C GLU A 240 0.36 5.84 -10.94
N GLY A 241 1.38 6.53 -11.47
CA GLY A 241 1.94 7.73 -10.84
C GLY A 241 2.85 7.50 -9.63
N LYS A 242 3.11 6.24 -9.24
CA LYS A 242 3.96 5.89 -8.08
C LYS A 242 5.36 5.36 -8.43
N GLU A 243 5.78 5.47 -9.70
CA GLU A 243 7.11 5.01 -10.15
C GLU A 243 8.28 5.62 -9.37
N GLY A 244 8.18 6.90 -8.98
CA GLY A 244 9.20 7.56 -8.18
C GLY A 244 9.39 6.97 -6.78
N ILE A 245 8.44 6.15 -6.31
CA ILE A 245 8.47 5.47 -5.01
C ILE A 245 8.80 3.99 -5.19
N THR A 246 8.09 3.30 -6.09
CA THR A 246 8.23 1.84 -6.27
C THR A 246 9.45 1.46 -7.12
N GLY A 247 9.90 2.36 -7.99
CA GLY A 247 10.90 2.09 -9.01
C GLY A 247 10.38 1.26 -10.20
N TYR A 248 9.07 1.11 -10.33
CA TYR A 248 8.40 0.42 -11.44
C TYR A 248 7.30 1.30 -12.03
N VAL A 249 7.15 1.22 -13.35
CA VAL A 249 6.03 1.83 -14.08
C VAL A 249 4.70 1.23 -13.62
N TYR A 250 3.58 1.76 -14.12
CA TYR A 250 2.27 1.18 -13.84
C TYR A 250 2.18 -0.26 -14.37
N GLU A 251 1.90 -1.22 -13.48
CA GLU A 251 1.75 -2.64 -13.83
C GLU A 251 0.40 -3.18 -13.33
N PRO A 252 -0.72 -2.94 -14.06
CA PRO A 252 -2.06 -3.41 -13.64
C PRO A 252 -2.19 -4.93 -13.51
N TRP A 253 -1.26 -5.68 -14.09
CA TRP A 253 -1.24 -7.14 -14.08
C TRP A 253 -0.55 -7.73 -12.85
N HIS A 254 0.36 -6.98 -12.20
CA HIS A 254 1.18 -7.49 -11.10
C HIS A 254 0.44 -7.30 -9.78
N ILE A 255 -0.10 -8.39 -9.25
CA ILE A 255 -0.75 -8.39 -7.93
C ILE A 255 0.16 -9.02 -6.88
N ARG A 256 0.16 -8.43 -5.69
CA ARG A 256 0.97 -8.86 -4.55
C ARG A 256 0.07 -9.27 -3.40
N TYR A 257 0.21 -10.52 -2.94
CA TYR A 257 -0.45 -11.02 -1.74
C TYR A 257 0.23 -10.45 -0.49
N VAL A 258 -0.58 -9.86 0.39
CA VAL A 258 -0.16 -9.25 1.66
C VAL A 258 -1.02 -9.71 2.85
N GLY A 259 -1.95 -10.63 2.62
CA GLY A 259 -2.89 -11.10 3.64
C GLY A 259 -4.25 -10.40 3.54
N LYS A 260 -5.32 -11.14 3.84
CA LYS A 260 -6.71 -10.63 3.79
C LYS A 260 -7.02 -9.52 4.80
N ASP A 261 -6.18 -9.36 5.80
CA ASP A 261 -6.30 -8.31 6.81
C ASP A 261 -5.61 -7.01 6.41
N LEU A 262 -4.43 -7.09 5.78
CA LEU A 262 -3.67 -5.90 5.38
C LEU A 262 -4.10 -5.34 4.03
N ALA A 263 -4.52 -6.18 3.07
CA ALA A 263 -4.81 -5.70 1.71
C ALA A 263 -5.94 -4.67 1.65
N PRO A 264 -7.05 -4.81 2.40
CA PRO A 264 -8.09 -3.76 2.47
C PRO A 264 -7.55 -2.44 3.03
N ASP A 265 -6.78 -2.47 4.13
CA ASP A 265 -6.23 -1.25 4.75
C ASP A 265 -5.23 -0.54 3.81
N ILE A 266 -4.39 -1.32 3.11
CA ILE A 266 -3.49 -0.78 2.08
C ILE A 266 -4.28 -0.14 0.95
N ALA A 267 -5.30 -0.83 0.43
CA ALA A 267 -6.12 -0.32 -0.67
C ALA A 267 -6.85 0.98 -0.29
N ASP A 268 -7.43 1.04 0.91
CA ASP A 268 -8.15 2.20 1.42
C ASP A 268 -7.19 3.39 1.69
N SER A 269 -5.94 3.12 2.08
CA SER A 269 -4.94 4.16 2.33
C SER A 269 -4.45 4.87 1.06
N GLY A 270 -4.52 4.21 -0.11
CA GLY A 270 -3.94 4.70 -1.36
C GLY A 270 -2.40 4.75 -1.38
N LEU A 271 -1.74 4.10 -0.41
CA LEU A 271 -0.29 4.04 -0.27
C LEU A 271 0.29 2.83 -1.02
N THR A 272 1.54 2.95 -1.47
CA THR A 272 2.32 1.77 -1.88
C THR A 272 2.79 0.98 -0.66
N LEU A 273 3.33 -0.23 -0.84
CA LEU A 273 3.93 -0.98 0.28
C LEU A 273 5.11 -0.23 0.92
N GLU A 274 5.89 0.48 0.10
CA GLU A 274 6.98 1.33 0.59
C GLU A 274 6.45 2.40 1.55
N GLU A 275 5.42 3.14 1.15
CA GLU A 275 4.84 4.19 1.98
C GLU A 275 4.11 3.59 3.20
N TYR A 276 3.37 2.50 3.00
CA TYR A 276 2.54 1.89 4.03
C TYR A 276 3.33 1.29 5.20
N PHE A 277 4.52 0.71 4.93
CA PHE A 277 5.39 0.14 5.95
C PHE A 277 6.52 1.10 6.39
N ASP A 278 6.58 2.32 5.89
CA ASP A 278 7.51 3.32 6.41
C ASP A 278 7.10 3.72 7.84
N GLU A 279 8.02 3.60 8.81
CA GLU A 279 7.78 4.00 10.21
C GLU A 279 7.22 5.43 10.35
N SER A 280 7.57 6.34 9.44
CA SER A 280 7.04 7.70 9.44
C SER A 280 5.54 7.78 9.15
N ASN A 281 4.97 6.78 8.48
CA ASN A 281 3.55 6.66 8.14
C ASN A 281 2.78 5.67 9.03
N ILE A 282 3.46 4.98 9.96
CA ILE A 282 2.84 4.07 10.93
C ILE A 282 2.40 4.83 12.19
N LYS A 283 2.94 6.02 12.44
CA LYS A 283 2.58 6.83 13.61
C LYS A 283 1.33 7.69 13.32
N LEU A 284 0.17 7.16 13.69
CA LEU A 284 -1.06 7.92 13.99
C LEU A 284 -1.60 7.47 15.34
#